data_AF-A0A821LS78-F1
#
_entry.id   AF-A0A821LS78-F1
#
_cell.length_a   1.000
_cell.length_b   1.000
_cell.length_c   1.000
_cell.angle_alpha   90.00
_cell.angle_beta   90.00
_cell.angle_gamma   90.00
#
_symmetry.space_group_name_H-M   'P 1'
#
loop_
_entity.id
_entity.type
_entity.pdbx_description
1 polymer ?
#
loop_
_entity_poly.entity_id
_entity_poly.type
_entity_poly.pdbx_seq_one_letter_code
_entity_poly.pdbx_strand_id
1 'polypeptide(L)'
;MKFTLNTATIISILWALFLLVIIQPSHEYLYTCDLNAACGCSSNSASVSRIIGGETAGTSTWCWAVSISIGGSSLCGGSILSSSWILIAAHCMSGVSASQVTIYAGSTTRFSGQSRVAT
;
A
#
# COMPACT_ATOMS: atom_id res chain seq x y z
N MET A 1 -5.88 46.58 25.60
CA MET A 1 -5.39 46.98 24.26
C MET A 1 -6.14 46.17 23.21
N LYS A 2 -6.96 46.81 22.37
CA LYS A 2 -7.67 46.14 21.26
C LYS A 2 -6.79 46.24 20.02
N PHE A 3 -6.23 45.12 19.57
CA PHE A 3 -5.52 45.05 18.30
C PHE A 3 -6.56 44.96 17.17
N THR A 4 -6.90 46.10 16.55
CA THR A 4 -7.66 46.10 15.30
C THR A 4 -6.72 45.78 14.15
N LEU A 5 -6.69 44.51 13.74
CA LEU A 5 -6.02 44.09 12.52
C LEU A 5 -6.79 44.66 11.31
N ASN A 6 -6.10 45.33 10.40
CA ASN A 6 -6.72 45.87 9.19
C ASN A 6 -6.95 44.76 8.15
N THR A 7 -7.87 44.95 7.22
CA THR A 7 -8.23 43.95 6.20
C THR A 7 -7.03 43.50 5.35
N ALA A 8 -6.07 44.39 5.09
CA ALA A 8 -4.85 44.06 4.37
C ALA A 8 -3.96 43.07 5.17
N THR A 9 -3.81 43.26 6.49
CA THR A 9 -3.07 42.33 7.35
C THR A 9 -3.71 40.95 7.41
N ILE A 10 -5.05 40.89 7.40
CA ILE A 10 -5.77 39.61 7.37
C ILE A 10 -5.51 38.89 6.03
N ILE A 11 -5.60 39.59 4.91
CA ILE A 11 -5.35 39.02 3.58
C ILE A 11 -3.90 38.52 3.47
N SER A 12 -2.91 39.29 3.94
CA SER A 12 -1.51 38.88 3.93
C SER A 12 -1.24 37.65 4.79
N ILE A 13 -1.86 37.56 5.98
CA ILE A 13 -1.75 36.37 6.85
C ILE A 13 -2.41 35.16 6.18
N LEU A 14 -3.60 35.32 5.60
CA LEU A 14 -4.30 34.23 4.92
C LEU A 14 -3.54 33.71 3.70
N TRP A 15 -2.94 34.61 2.90
CA TRP A 15 -2.08 34.23 1.78
C TRP A 15 -0.80 33.53 2.25
N ALA A 16 -0.16 34.02 3.31
CA ALA A 16 1.01 33.36 3.89
C ALA A 16 0.69 31.96 4.42
N LEU A 17 -0.46 31.78 5.09
CA LEU A 17 -0.92 30.48 5.55
C LEU A 17 -1.28 29.54 4.40
N PHE A 18 -1.91 30.05 3.34
CA PHE A 18 -2.22 29.26 2.14
C PHE A 18 -0.94 28.81 1.42
N LEU A 19 0.05 29.70 1.30
CA LEU A 19 1.37 29.35 0.78
C LEU A 19 2.05 28.31 1.70
N LEU A 20 2.00 28.45 3.02
CA LEU A 20 2.57 27.45 3.93
C LEU A 20 1.88 26.07 3.83
N VAL A 21 0.58 26.02 3.53
CA VAL A 21 -0.15 24.77 3.28
C VAL A 21 0.25 24.16 1.94
N ILE A 22 0.47 24.96 0.89
CA ILE A 22 0.91 24.47 -0.43
C ILE A 22 2.38 24.05 -0.42
N ILE A 23 3.23 24.74 0.34
CA ILE A 23 4.66 24.45 0.48
C ILE A 23 4.89 23.40 1.60
N GLN A 24 3.84 22.76 2.15
CA GLN A 24 4.08 21.57 2.95
C GLN A 24 4.83 20.58 2.05
N PRO A 25 6.07 20.21 2.39
CA PRO A 25 6.78 19.20 1.63
C PRO A 25 5.86 17.97 1.66
N SER A 26 5.65 17.36 0.49
CA SER A 26 5.04 16.04 0.43
C SER A 26 5.78 15.18 1.43
N HIS A 27 5.14 14.86 2.55
CA HIS A 27 5.76 14.17 3.67
C HIS A 27 6.52 12.96 3.12
N GLU A 28 7.85 13.01 3.15
CA GLU A 28 8.66 11.80 3.18
C GLU A 28 8.35 11.18 4.55
N TYR A 29 7.22 10.50 4.64
CA TYR A 29 6.96 9.61 5.76
C TYR A 29 7.99 8.50 5.61
N LEU A 30 9.16 8.69 6.23
CA LEU A 30 10.23 7.70 6.23
C LEU A 30 9.70 6.52 7.02
N TYR A 31 9.12 5.56 6.29
CA TYR A 31 8.58 4.34 6.84
C TYR A 31 9.73 3.53 7.41
N THR A 32 9.97 3.67 8.72
CA THR A 32 10.96 2.87 9.44
C THR A 32 10.34 1.53 9.77
N CYS A 33 10.95 0.46 9.28
CA CYS A 33 10.51 -0.88 9.62
C CYS A 33 10.96 -1.25 11.04
N ASP A 34 10.00 -1.49 11.95
CA ASP A 34 10.25 -2.14 13.24
C ASP A 34 10.30 -3.66 13.07
N LEU A 35 11.51 -4.23 13.12
CA LEU A 35 11.73 -5.67 13.04
C LEU A 35 11.13 -6.47 14.21
N ASN A 36 10.73 -5.80 15.29
CA ASN A 36 10.03 -6.44 16.42
C ASN A 36 8.51 -6.47 16.24
N ALA A 37 7.97 -5.74 15.25
CA ALA A 37 6.56 -5.80 14.94
C ALA A 37 6.19 -7.16 14.34
N ALA A 38 5.02 -7.68 14.71
CA ALA A 38 4.54 -8.96 14.20
C ALA A 38 4.19 -8.94 12.69
N CYS A 39 3.96 -7.75 12.12
CA CYS A 39 3.58 -7.58 10.72
C CYS A 39 4.05 -6.21 10.16
N GLY A 40 3.91 -6.02 8.85
CA GLY A 40 4.28 -4.77 8.16
C GLY A 40 5.78 -4.61 7.87
N CYS A 41 6.59 -5.58 8.26
CA CYS A 41 8.03 -5.48 8.22
C CYS A 41 8.70 -6.66 7.53
N SER A 42 9.68 -6.34 6.69
CA SER A 42 10.53 -7.31 6.01
C SER A 42 11.94 -7.20 6.58
N SER A 43 12.57 -8.34 6.88
CA SER A 43 13.98 -8.42 7.26
C SER A 43 14.93 -8.05 6.11
N ASN A 44 14.43 -8.05 4.88
CA ASN A 44 15.16 -7.65 3.69
C ASN A 44 14.80 -6.21 3.34
N SER A 45 15.77 -5.31 3.44
CA SER A 45 15.65 -3.93 2.96
C SER A 45 15.51 -3.94 1.45
N ALA A 46 14.51 -3.24 0.93
CA ALA A 46 14.40 -2.95 -0.50
C ALA A 46 14.25 -1.45 -0.73
N SER A 47 14.94 -0.98 -1.76
CA SER A 47 14.61 0.27 -2.43
C SER A 47 13.20 0.14 -3.01
N VAL A 48 12.29 1.01 -2.59
CA VAL A 48 10.97 1.10 -3.20
C VAL A 48 11.14 1.66 -4.62
N SER A 49 11.22 0.77 -5.60
CA SER A 49 11.21 1.13 -7.02
C SER A 49 9.81 0.96 -7.60
N ARG A 50 9.46 1.75 -8.63
CA ARG A 50 8.22 1.52 -9.37
C ARG A 50 8.29 0.18 -10.08
N ILE A 51 7.17 -0.55 -10.15
CA ILE A 51 7.11 -1.81 -10.92
C ILE A 51 7.53 -1.59 -12.39
N ILE A 52 7.07 -0.50 -13.02
CA ILE A 52 7.54 -0.11 -14.36
C ILE A 52 8.90 0.57 -14.21
N GLY A 53 9.93 -0.03 -14.81
CA GLY A 53 11.32 0.40 -14.65
C GLY A 53 11.95 -0.04 -13.32
N GLY A 54 11.31 -0.98 -12.61
CA GLY A 54 11.80 -1.53 -11.36
C GLY A 54 12.67 -2.76 -11.55
N GLU A 55 12.86 -3.47 -10.45
CA GLU A 55 13.67 -4.68 -10.37
C GLU A 55 12.86 -5.87 -9.86
N THR A 56 13.40 -7.08 -10.06
CA THR A 56 12.78 -8.29 -9.51
C THR A 56 12.86 -8.26 -7.99
N ALA A 57 11.75 -8.50 -7.31
CA ALA A 57 11.73 -8.57 -5.85
C ALA A 57 12.58 -9.74 -5.33
N GLY A 58 13.37 -9.48 -4.29
CA GLY A 58 14.06 -10.52 -3.54
C GLY A 58 13.07 -11.43 -2.81
N THR A 59 13.53 -12.64 -2.47
CA THR A 59 12.75 -13.57 -1.65
C THR A 59 12.41 -12.91 -0.31
N SER A 60 11.15 -13.00 0.11
CA SER A 60 10.67 -12.47 1.39
C SER A 60 10.83 -10.95 1.58
N THR A 61 11.14 -10.18 0.53
CA THR A 61 11.21 -8.72 0.61
C THR A 61 9.83 -8.09 0.84
N TRP A 62 8.79 -8.71 0.27
CA TRP A 62 7.41 -8.28 0.38
C TRP A 62 6.54 -9.45 0.86
N CYS A 63 6.83 -9.97 2.07
CA CYS A 63 6.21 -11.19 2.62
C CYS A 63 4.68 -11.20 2.63
N TRP A 64 4.05 -10.03 2.68
CA TRP A 64 2.60 -9.89 2.66
C TRP A 64 2.00 -9.92 1.24
N ALA A 65 2.79 -9.78 0.19
CA ALA A 65 2.28 -9.76 -1.18
C ALA A 65 1.72 -11.13 -1.59
N VAL A 66 0.53 -11.13 -2.21
CA VAL A 66 -0.10 -12.35 -2.73
C VAL A 66 -0.57 -12.16 -4.17
N SER A 67 -0.56 -13.26 -4.91
CA SER A 67 -1.13 -13.34 -6.26
C SER A 67 -2.50 -14.02 -6.17
N ILE A 68 -3.51 -13.43 -6.81
CA ILE A 68 -4.89 -13.90 -6.73
C ILE A 68 -5.38 -14.21 -8.14
N SER A 69 -5.67 -15.48 -8.40
CA SER A 69 -6.25 -15.97 -9.65
C SER A 69 -7.76 -16.08 -9.50
N ILE A 70 -8.50 -15.58 -10.49
CA ILE A 70 -9.96 -15.57 -10.50
C ILE A 70 -10.42 -16.29 -11.76
N GLY A 71 -11.15 -17.39 -11.59
CA GLY A 71 -11.67 -18.19 -12.71
C GLY A 71 -10.58 -18.74 -13.65
N GLY A 72 -9.31 -18.78 -13.19
CA GLY A 72 -8.16 -19.26 -13.94
C GLY A 72 -7.59 -18.29 -14.99
N SER A 73 -8.21 -17.12 -15.21
CA SER A 73 -7.81 -16.19 -16.28
C SER A 73 -7.46 -14.78 -15.79
N SER A 74 -8.20 -14.25 -14.82
CA SER A 74 -7.96 -12.93 -14.26
C SER A 74 -6.95 -12.99 -13.12
N LEU A 75 -6.07 -11.99 -13.06
CA LEU A 75 -5.04 -11.85 -12.03
C LEU A 75 -5.23 -10.54 -11.29
N CYS A 76 -5.26 -10.62 -9.96
CA CYS A 76 -5.18 -9.48 -9.06
C CYS A 76 -4.03 -9.67 -8.05
N GLY A 77 -3.64 -8.58 -7.41
CA GLY A 77 -2.74 -8.59 -6.26
C GLY A 77 -3.51 -8.35 -4.96
N GLY A 78 -2.92 -8.74 -3.83
CA GLY A 78 -3.46 -8.45 -2.51
C GLY A 78 -2.38 -8.39 -1.44
N SER A 79 -2.78 -8.22 -0.19
CA SER A 79 -1.87 -8.23 0.97
C SER A 79 -2.40 -9.06 2.13
N ILE A 80 -1.54 -9.87 2.74
CA ILE A 80 -1.86 -10.62 3.95
C ILE A 80 -2.04 -9.65 5.11
N LEU A 81 -3.24 -9.61 5.69
CA LEU A 81 -3.52 -8.88 6.94
C LEU A 81 -3.34 -9.78 8.15
N SER A 82 -3.71 -11.05 8.03
CA SER A 82 -3.57 -12.06 9.08
C SER A 82 -3.63 -13.47 8.48
N SER A 83 -3.58 -14.50 9.32
CA SER A 83 -3.65 -15.92 8.92
C SER A 83 -4.89 -16.29 8.10
N SER A 84 -5.96 -15.50 8.16
CA SER A 84 -7.25 -15.79 7.52
C SER A 84 -7.80 -14.65 6.68
N TRP A 85 -7.08 -13.54 6.57
CA TRP A 85 -7.58 -12.34 5.90
C TRP A 85 -6.58 -11.78 4.90
N ILE A 86 -7.05 -11.60 3.66
CA ILE A 86 -6.35 -10.92 2.58
C ILE A 86 -7.07 -9.62 2.26
N LEU A 87 -6.33 -8.51 2.22
CA LEU A 87 -6.81 -7.24 1.68
C LEU A 87 -6.66 -7.22 0.15
N ILE A 88 -7.71 -6.82 -0.55
CA ILE A 88 -7.75 -6.75 -2.02
C ILE A 88 -8.62 -5.57 -2.45
N ALA A 89 -8.38 -5.07 -3.68
CA ALA A 89 -9.27 -4.12 -4.31
C ALA A 89 -10.66 -4.74 -4.59
N ALA A 90 -11.72 -4.01 -4.23
CA ALA A 90 -13.10 -4.49 -4.39
C ALA A 90 -13.49 -4.83 -5.84
N HIS A 91 -12.97 -4.07 -6.82
CA HIS A 91 -13.28 -4.31 -8.23
C HIS A 91 -12.82 -5.68 -8.73
N CYS A 92 -11.81 -6.28 -8.09
CA CYS A 92 -11.38 -7.65 -8.41
C CYS A 92 -12.45 -8.69 -8.05
N MET A 93 -13.30 -8.40 -7.05
CA MET A 93 -14.28 -9.35 -6.51
C MET A 93 -15.70 -9.10 -7.03
N SER A 94 -15.90 -8.10 -7.89
CA SER A 94 -17.21 -7.77 -8.43
C SER A 94 -17.76 -8.91 -9.29
N GLY A 95 -18.86 -9.55 -8.84
CA GLY A 95 -19.48 -10.67 -9.55
C GLY A 95 -18.71 -12.00 -9.46
N VAL A 96 -17.76 -12.11 -8.53
CA VAL A 96 -16.91 -13.29 -8.36
C VAL A 96 -17.37 -14.09 -7.14
N SER A 97 -17.54 -15.41 -7.30
CA SER A 97 -17.79 -16.32 -6.17
C SER A 97 -16.48 -16.77 -5.52
N ALA A 98 -16.52 -17.07 -4.21
CA ALA A 98 -15.34 -17.51 -3.45
C ALA A 98 -14.64 -18.73 -4.08
N SER A 99 -15.43 -19.70 -4.58
CA SER A 99 -14.93 -20.92 -5.25
C SER A 99 -14.08 -20.65 -6.50
N GLN A 100 -14.24 -19.47 -7.12
CA GLN A 100 -13.47 -19.07 -8.30
C GLN A 100 -12.13 -18.41 -7.94
N VAL A 101 -11.91 -18.09 -6.66
CA VAL A 101 -10.75 -17.34 -6.20
C VAL A 101 -9.72 -18.29 -5.63
N THR A 102 -8.53 -18.31 -6.23
CA THR A 102 -7.35 -19.01 -5.70
C THR A 102 -6.27 -18.01 -5.34
N ILE A 103 -5.83 -18.04 -4.09
CA ILE A 103 -4.79 -17.16 -3.55
C ILE A 103 -3.48 -17.94 -3.53
N TYR A 104 -2.39 -17.31 -3.96
CA TYR A 104 -1.02 -17.84 -3.96
C TYR A 104 -0.13 -16.93 -3.11
N ALA A 105 0.60 -17.51 -2.16
CA ALA A 105 1.44 -16.79 -1.21
C ALA A 105 2.83 -17.44 -1.06
N GLY A 106 3.80 -16.65 -0.59
CA GLY A 106 5.14 -17.13 -0.26
C GLY A 106 6.04 -17.39 -1.48
N SER A 107 5.79 -16.72 -2.60
CA SER A 107 6.60 -16.84 -3.82
C SER A 107 6.81 -15.49 -4.49
N THR A 108 7.96 -15.32 -5.14
CA THR A 108 8.25 -14.19 -6.04
C THR A 108 7.88 -14.50 -7.50
N THR A 109 7.42 -15.71 -7.78
CA THR A 109 6.95 -16.14 -9.11
C THR A 109 5.43 -16.23 -9.16
N ARG A 110 4.85 -15.87 -10.31
CA ARG A 110 3.40 -15.83 -10.51
C ARG A 110 2.80 -17.25 -10.39
N PHE A 111 1.64 -17.36 -9.72
CA PHE A 111 0.90 -18.62 -9.52
C PHE A 111 1.74 -19.77 -8.92
N SER A 112 2.65 -19.41 -8.01
CA SER A 112 3.58 -20.33 -7.35
C SER A 112 3.54 -20.11 -5.85
N GLY A 113 4.11 -21.05 -5.09
CA GLY A 113 4.07 -21.06 -3.62
C GLY A 113 2.86 -21.82 -3.08
N GLN A 114 2.45 -21.50 -1.86
CA GLN A 114 1.28 -22.11 -1.25
C GLN A 114 0.01 -21.52 -1.83
N SER A 115 -0.91 -22.37 -2.26
CA SER A 115 -2.20 -21.95 -2.81
C SER A 115 -3.38 -22.38 -1.95
N ARG A 116 -4.41 -21.53 -1.89
CA ARG A 116 -5.68 -21.82 -1.20
C ARG A 116 -6.85 -21.23 -1.98
N VAL A 117 -7.92 -22.02 -2.12
CA VAL A 117 -9.20 -21.52 -2.65
C VAL A 117 -9.90 -20.74 -1.54
N ALA A 118 -10.47 -19.59 -1.88
CA ALA A 118 -11.24 -18.79 -0.93
C ALA A 118 -12.54 -19.53 -0.56
N THR A 119 -12.94 -19.38 0.70
CA THR A 119 -14.12 -20.01 1.28
C THR A 119 -15.06 -18.97 1.84
#